data_AF-A0A7C7FR20-F1
#
_entry.id   AF-A0A7C7FR20-F1
#
_cell.length_a   1.000
_cell.length_b   1.000
_cell.length_c   1.000
_cell.angle_alpha   90.00
_cell.angle_beta   90.00
_cell.angle_gamma   90.00
#
_symmetry.space_group_name_H-M   'P 1'
#
loop_
_entity.id
_entity.type
_entity.pdbx_description
1 polymer ?
#
loop_
_entity_poly.entity_id
_entity_poly.type
_entity_poly.pdbx_seq_one_letter_code
_entity_poly.pdbx_strand_id
1 'polypeptide(L)' 'MSHSLPLIDISELEFSDSRGRRSVDAALHEALRDIGFAYVEGHGIADEHIKELNET' A
#
# COMPACT_ATOMS: atom_id res chain seq x y z
N MET A 1 12.52 -3.42 -18.61
CA MET A 1 11.45 -3.12 -17.64
C MET A 1 12.10 -3.17 -16.27
N SER A 2 11.94 -2.13 -15.45
CA SER A 2 12.44 -2.19 -14.06
C SER A 2 11.69 -3.31 -13.34
N HIS A 3 12.40 -4.28 -12.78
CA HIS A 3 11.82 -5.40 -12.02
C HIS A 3 11.49 -5.00 -10.56
N SER A 4 11.27 -3.71 -10.31
CA SER A 4 10.98 -3.20 -8.97
C SER A 4 9.51 -3.42 -8.62
N LEU A 5 9.25 -4.01 -7.46
CA LEU A 5 7.90 -4.10 -6.92
C LEU A 5 7.33 -2.68 -6.67
N PRO A 6 6.07 -2.43 -7.04
CA PRO A 6 5.45 -1.12 -6.83
C PRO A 6 5.30 -0.83 -5.34
N LEU A 7 5.56 0.40 -4.94
CA LEU A 7 5.24 0.94 -3.61
C LEU A 7 3.99 1.81 -3.75
N ILE A 8 2.94 1.49 -3.00
CA ILE A 8 1.64 2.15 -3.09
C ILE A 8 1.30 2.79 -1.73
N ASP A 9 1.09 4.10 -1.71
CA ASP A 9 0.52 4.78 -0.54
C ASP A 9 -0.99 4.51 -0.47
N ILE A 10 -1.42 3.90 0.62
CA ILE A 10 -2.83 3.56 0.87
C ILE A 10 -3.50 4.47 1.90
N SER A 11 -2.83 5.52 2.38
CA SER A 11 -3.39 6.47 3.36
C SER A 11 -4.69 7.13 2.87
N GLU A 12 -4.81 7.34 1.56
CA GLU A 12 -6.00 7.88 0.91
C GLU A 12 -7.25 6.98 1.07
N LEU A 13 -7.11 5.70 1.44
CA LEU A 13 -8.29 4.86 1.74
C LEU A 13 -9.10 5.41 2.93
N GLU A 14 -8.40 5.89 3.96
CA GLU A 14 -9.01 6.43 5.17
C GLU A 14 -9.34 7.92 5.03
N PHE A 15 -8.41 8.72 4.51
CA PHE A 15 -8.45 10.18 4.65
C PHE A 15 -9.02 10.95 3.45
N SER A 16 -9.33 10.27 2.33
CA SER A 16 -9.70 10.96 1.09
C SER A 16 -11.19 10.95 0.74
N ASP A 17 -11.55 11.81 -0.20
CA ASP A 17 -12.84 11.79 -0.86
C ASP A 17 -12.95 10.59 -1.82
N SER A 18 -14.06 10.51 -2.57
CA SER A 18 -14.28 9.39 -3.49
C SER A 18 -13.20 9.28 -4.59
N ARG A 19 -12.46 10.35 -4.89
CA ARG A 19 -11.43 10.36 -5.93
C ARG A 19 -10.13 9.75 -5.43
N GLY A 20 -9.67 10.11 -4.23
CA GLY A 20 -8.46 9.52 -3.65
C GLY A 20 -8.59 8.00 -3.50
N ARG A 21 -9.73 7.54 -2.98
CA ARG A 21 -10.04 6.09 -2.86
C ARG A 21 -9.98 5.35 -4.19
N ARG A 22 -10.52 5.95 -5.27
CA ARG A 22 -10.45 5.36 -6.62
C ARG A 22 -9.03 5.31 -7.18
N SER A 23 -8.19 6.27 -6.81
CA SER A 23 -6.78 6.27 -7.22
C SER A 23 -6.03 5.09 -6.60
N VAL A 24 -6.24 4.83 -5.31
CA VAL A 24 -5.64 3.67 -4.62
C VAL A 24 -6.17 2.35 -5.19
N ASP A 25 -7.48 2.26 -5.44
CA ASP A 25 -8.11 1.08 -6.06
C ASP A 25 -7.49 0.76 -7.43
N ALA A 26 -7.33 1.77 -8.29
CA ALA A 26 -6.71 1.60 -9.60
C ALA A 26 -5.25 1.13 -9.50
N ALA A 27 -4.46 1.71 -8.60
CA ALA A 27 -3.05 1.33 -8.40
C ALA A 27 -2.91 -0.10 -7.88
N LEU A 28 -3.72 -0.50 -6.90
CA LEU A 28 -3.75 -1.86 -6.39
C LEU A 28 -4.23 -2.84 -7.46
N HIS A 29 -5.26 -2.49 -8.22
CA HIS A 29 -5.77 -3.34 -9.29
C HIS A 29 -4.70 -3.63 -10.35
N GLU A 30 -3.98 -2.61 -10.79
CA GLU A 30 -2.91 -2.75 -11.78
C GLU A 30 -1.76 -3.62 -11.23
N ALA A 31 -1.22 -3.27 -10.07
CA ALA A 31 -0.08 -3.97 -9.49
C ALA A 31 -0.37 -5.45 -9.20
N LEU A 32 -1.53 -5.74 -8.61
CA LEU A 32 -1.88 -7.11 -8.22
C LEU A 32 -2.34 -7.96 -9.40
N ARG A 33 -2.80 -7.35 -10.50
CA ARG A 33 -3.21 -8.08 -11.70
C ARG A 33 -2.04 -8.36 -12.65
N ASP A 34 -1.08 -7.45 -12.74
CA ASP A 34 0.08 -7.59 -13.62
C ASP A 34 1.24 -8.33 -12.93
N ILE A 35 1.64 -7.88 -11.73
CA ILE A 35 2.82 -8.38 -11.00
C ILE A 35 2.41 -9.40 -9.93
N GLY A 36 1.23 -9.21 -9.32
CA GLY A 36 0.76 -10.04 -8.20
C GLY A 36 1.34 -9.66 -6.84
N PHE A 37 2.20 -8.64 -6.78
CA PHE A 37 2.87 -8.17 -5.58
C PHE A 37 2.99 -6.65 -5.56
N ALA A 38 2.92 -6.08 -4.35
CA ALA A 38 3.19 -4.67 -4.08
C ALA A 38 3.69 -4.49 -2.63
N TYR A 39 4.50 -3.47 -2.39
CA TYR A 39 4.69 -2.88 -1.08
C TYR A 39 3.64 -1.80 -0.84
N VAL A 40 3.23 -1.61 0.41
CA VAL A 40 2.31 -0.54 0.79
C VAL A 40 2.92 0.33 1.89
N GLU A 41 2.66 1.63 1.81
CA GLU A 41 2.92 2.60 2.87
C GLU A 41 1.63 3.32 3.27
N GLY A 42 1.64 4.08 4.36
CA GLY A 42 0.43 4.75 4.83
C GLY A 42 -0.66 3.79 5.33
N HIS A 43 -0.29 2.57 5.73
CA HIS A 43 -1.23 1.51 6.16
C HIS A 43 -1.82 1.72 7.57
N GLY A 44 -1.45 2.78 8.28
CA GLY A 44 -2.02 3.14 9.58
C GLY A 44 -1.60 2.25 10.77
N ILE A 45 -0.67 1.32 10.56
CA ILE A 45 -0.11 0.49 11.64
C ILE A 45 1.10 1.24 12.19
N ALA A 46 1.14 1.47 13.50
CA ALA A 46 2.25 2.13 14.16
C ALA A 46 3.55 1.33 14.04
N ASP A 47 4.66 2.03 13.77
CA ASP A 47 5.99 1.42 13.61
C ASP A 47 6.45 0.69 14.88
N GLU A 48 6.09 1.20 16.06
CA GLU A 48 6.40 0.57 17.34
C GLU A 48 5.82 -0.84 17.40
N HIS A 49 4.59 -1.02 16.94
CA HIS A 49 3.91 -2.31 16.94
C HIS A 49 4.58 -3.32 15.99
N ILE A 50 5.05 -2.87 14.83
CA ILE A 50 5.79 -3.71 13.88
C ILE A 50 7.15 -4.12 14.47
N LYS A 51 7.83 -3.20 15.17
CA LYS A 51 9.11 -3.49 15.83
C LYS A 51 8.96 -4.54 16.93
N GLU A 52 7.95 -4.40 17.80
CA GLU A 52 7.65 -5.37 18.87
C GLU A 52 7.46 -6.80 18.33
N LEU A 53 6.74 -6.96 17.22
CA LEU A 53 6.50 -8.28 16.60
C LEU A 53 7.74 -8.91 15.97
N ASN A 54 8.72 -8.11 15.52
CA ASN A 54 9.95 -8.62 14.92
C ASN A 54 11.00 -9.04 15.95
N GLU A 55 10.84 -8.61 17.21
CA GLU A 55 11.73 -8.94 18.32
C GLU A 55 11.27 -10.19 19.11
N THR A 56 10.17 -10.83 18.70
CA THR A 56 9.61 -12.06 19.29
C THR A 56 9.88 -13.30 18.45
#